data_AF-A0A959J432-F1
#
_entry.id   AF-A0A959J432-F1
#
_cell.length_a   1.000
_cell.length_b   1.000
_cell.length_c   1.000
_cell.angle_alpha   90.00
_cell.angle_beta   90.00
_cell.angle_gamma   90.00
#
_symmetry.space_group_name_H-M   'P 1'
#
loop_
_entity.id
_entity.type
_entity.pdbx_description
1 polymer ?
#
loop_
_entity_poly.entity_id
_entity_poly.type
_entity_poly.pdbx_seq_one_letter_code
_entity_poly.pdbx_strand_id
1 'polypeptide(L)'
;MKKLRSILLFSSAAILVYFYNRFTRRDSDYPQPNGNETVASIQQKFDTIVWNRIAGDLKTAGFETFPKNISLLVFKEEQLLELYGRQEEKWQLIKTYPFTAFSGKIGPKLKDGDRQIPEGIYHIEYLNPNSSYHLSAKVSYPNDFDRKKATYENRTHLGGDIFIHGKNKTIGCIPLGDKGIEELFIIMSHALPGKIDVVISPWDFRKREDFPEISYIGWGRELYEQIQRALVDY
;
A
#
# COMPACT_ATOMS: atom_id res chain seq x y z
N MET A 1 39.08 -5.11 -46.99
CA MET A 1 37.62 -5.18 -47.18
C MET A 1 36.92 -5.45 -45.85
N LYS A 2 35.93 -4.61 -45.50
CA LYS A 2 34.84 -4.76 -44.48
C LYS A 2 35.27 -4.75 -42.99
N LYS A 3 35.25 -3.57 -42.33
CA LYS A 3 34.13 -2.84 -41.68
C LYS A 3 33.89 -3.30 -40.22
N LEU A 4 34.51 -2.58 -39.28
CA LEU A 4 34.12 -2.47 -37.87
C LEU A 4 32.68 -1.91 -37.81
N ARG A 5 31.76 -2.61 -37.13
CA ARG A 5 30.42 -2.08 -36.84
C ARG A 5 30.42 -1.49 -35.43
N SER A 6 30.21 -0.17 -35.36
CA SER A 6 29.84 0.55 -34.15
C SER A 6 28.59 -0.06 -33.53
N ILE A 7 28.69 -0.50 -32.28
CA ILE A 7 27.52 -0.78 -31.46
C ILE A 7 27.16 0.53 -30.76
N LEU A 8 26.00 1.07 -31.13
CA LEU A 8 25.39 2.26 -30.56
C LEU A 8 25.18 2.08 -29.04
N LEU A 9 25.81 2.93 -28.24
CA LEU A 9 25.44 3.20 -26.85
C LEU A 9 24.16 4.03 -26.84
N PHE A 10 23.00 3.39 -26.74
CA PHE A 10 21.72 4.05 -26.47
C PHE A 10 20.99 3.32 -25.35
N SER A 11 21.27 3.66 -24.10
CA SER A 11 20.35 3.35 -22.99
C SER A 11 20.62 4.09 -21.67
N SER A 12 21.57 5.03 -21.56
CA SER A 12 21.77 5.74 -20.28
C SER A 12 20.75 6.86 -20.06
N ALA A 13 20.39 7.62 -21.09
CA ALA A 13 19.52 8.80 -20.96
C ALA A 13 18.06 8.44 -20.61
N ALA A 14 17.49 7.38 -21.19
CA ALA A 14 16.12 6.96 -20.89
C ALA A 14 15.98 6.39 -19.47
N ILE A 15 17.02 5.67 -19.01
CA ILE A 15 17.10 5.14 -17.64
C ILE A 15 17.27 6.31 -16.65
N LEU A 16 18.15 7.27 -16.94
CA LEU A 16 18.29 8.48 -16.13
C LEU A 16 17.03 9.32 -16.10
N VAL A 17 16.31 9.50 -17.20
CA VAL A 17 15.01 10.22 -17.24
C VAL A 17 13.93 9.45 -16.46
N TYR A 18 13.90 8.12 -16.57
CA TYR A 18 12.98 7.29 -15.79
C TYR A 18 13.24 7.41 -14.28
N PHE A 19 14.51 7.34 -13.85
CA PHE A 19 14.88 7.50 -12.45
C PHE A 19 14.73 8.94 -11.96
N TYR A 20 15.05 9.94 -12.78
CA TYR A 20 14.89 11.36 -12.46
C TYR A 20 13.42 11.72 -12.28
N ASN A 21 12.54 11.30 -13.21
CA ASN A 21 11.09 11.51 -13.08
C ASN A 21 10.46 10.71 -11.93
N ARG A 22 11.06 9.60 -11.50
CA ARG A 22 10.62 8.88 -10.29
C ARG A 22 10.99 9.62 -9.01
N PHE A 23 12.13 10.31 -8.99
CA PHE A 23 12.64 11.03 -7.81
C PHE A 23 12.08 12.47 -7.68
N THR A 24 11.55 13.04 -8.77
CA THR A 24 11.08 14.44 -8.79
C THR A 24 9.56 14.61 -8.88
N ARG A 25 8.76 13.56 -8.66
CA ARG A 25 7.30 13.70 -8.55
C ARG A 25 6.98 14.67 -7.42
N ARG A 26 6.66 15.91 -7.82
CA ARG A 26 6.15 16.95 -6.92
C ARG A 26 4.72 16.59 -6.54
N ASP A 27 4.24 17.13 -5.42
CA ASP A 27 2.83 16.98 -4.98
C ASP A 27 1.80 17.27 -6.10
N SER A 28 2.17 17.99 -7.16
CA SER A 28 1.32 18.29 -8.32
C SER A 28 0.98 17.11 -9.24
N ASP A 29 1.70 16.00 -9.16
CA ASP A 29 1.50 14.87 -10.09
C ASP A 29 0.35 13.92 -9.68
N TYR A 30 -0.22 14.13 -8.49
CA TYR A 30 -1.39 13.38 -8.02
C TYR A 30 -2.66 14.21 -8.22
N PRO A 31 -3.76 13.62 -8.74
CA PRO A 31 -5.03 14.32 -8.89
C PRO A 31 -5.46 14.83 -7.52
N GLN A 32 -5.44 16.16 -7.35
CA GLN A 32 -5.79 16.81 -6.10
C GLN A 32 -7.31 16.68 -5.90
N PRO A 33 -7.76 16.00 -4.84
CA PRO A 33 -9.18 15.81 -4.59
C PRO A 33 -9.82 17.14 -4.22
N ASN A 34 -11.05 17.38 -4.70
CA ASN A 34 -11.81 18.62 -4.48
C ASN A 34 -11.92 18.94 -2.98
N GLY A 35 -11.17 19.92 -2.51
CA GLY A 35 -11.21 20.42 -1.15
C GLY A 35 -10.02 21.34 -0.84
N ASN A 36 -10.07 22.00 0.33
CA ASN A 36 -9.09 23.02 0.70
C ASN A 36 -7.96 22.48 1.58
N GLU A 37 -8.00 21.20 1.97
CA GLU A 37 -6.97 20.61 2.82
C GLU A 37 -5.79 20.11 1.98
N THR A 38 -4.61 20.20 2.56
CA THR A 38 -3.35 19.66 2.04
C THR A 38 -2.78 18.67 3.06
N VAL A 39 -1.81 17.84 2.66
CA VAL A 39 -1.11 16.97 3.62
C VAL A 39 -0.51 17.79 4.77
N ALA A 40 0.06 18.96 4.47
CA ALA A 40 0.62 19.87 5.46
C ALA A 40 -0.42 20.44 6.43
N SER A 41 -1.62 20.81 5.95
CA SER A 41 -2.68 21.29 6.84
C SER A 41 -3.22 20.19 7.75
N ILE A 42 -3.26 18.94 7.27
CA ILE A 42 -3.60 17.78 8.10
C ILE A 42 -2.51 17.51 9.14
N GLN A 43 -1.23 17.58 8.77
CA GLN A 43 -0.12 17.48 9.74
C GLN A 43 -0.23 18.54 10.84
N GLN A 44 -0.45 19.80 10.47
CA GLN A 44 -0.61 20.88 11.45
C GLN A 44 -1.76 20.62 12.44
N LYS A 45 -2.85 20.01 11.97
CA LYS A 45 -4.01 19.69 12.82
C LYS A 45 -3.80 18.48 13.71
N PHE A 46 -3.16 17.43 13.18
CA PHE A 46 -3.18 16.11 13.81
C PHE A 46 -1.85 15.62 14.35
N ASP A 47 -0.69 16.23 14.05
CA ASP A 47 0.62 15.75 14.50
C ASP A 47 0.67 15.50 16.02
N THR A 48 0.38 16.54 16.82
CA THR A 48 0.38 16.43 18.30
C THR A 48 -0.68 15.46 18.81
N ILE A 49 -1.85 15.43 18.17
CA ILE A 49 -2.97 14.57 18.57
C ILE A 49 -2.60 13.10 18.35
N VAL A 50 -2.06 12.78 17.18
CA VAL A 50 -1.61 11.45 16.80
C VAL A 50 -0.42 11.02 17.65
N TRP A 51 0.57 11.91 17.85
CA TRP A 51 1.71 11.64 18.72
C TRP A 51 1.25 11.17 20.11
N ASN A 52 0.33 11.90 20.74
CA ASN A 52 -0.19 11.55 22.06
C ASN A 52 -0.91 10.19 22.11
N ARG A 53 -1.46 9.72 20.98
CA ARG A 53 -2.14 8.41 20.89
C ARG A 53 -1.17 7.26 20.66
N ILE A 54 -0.09 7.47 19.91
CA ILE A 54 0.79 6.39 19.43
C ILE A 54 2.20 6.42 20.05
N ALA A 55 2.58 7.43 20.83
CA ALA A 55 3.91 7.51 21.42
C ALA A 55 4.30 6.28 22.26
N GLY A 56 3.34 5.67 22.97
CA GLY A 56 3.58 4.43 23.71
C GLY A 56 3.89 3.23 22.82
N ASP A 57 3.14 3.08 21.72
CA ASP A 57 3.34 2.05 20.70
C ASP A 57 4.70 2.23 20.00
N LEU A 58 5.01 3.46 19.58
CA LEU A 58 6.30 3.83 18.98
C LEU A 58 7.47 3.53 19.92
N LYS A 59 7.38 3.95 21.18
CA LYS A 59 8.43 3.71 22.18
C LYS A 59 8.67 2.21 22.40
N THR A 60 7.59 1.42 22.46
CA THR A 60 7.68 -0.03 22.61
C THR A 60 8.38 -0.68 21.41
N ALA A 61 8.13 -0.16 20.21
CA ALA A 61 8.78 -0.59 18.98
C ALA A 61 10.17 0.03 18.73
N GLY A 62 10.71 0.83 19.67
CA GLY A 62 12.05 1.40 19.60
C GLY A 62 12.18 2.74 18.88
N PHE A 63 11.07 3.46 18.66
CA PHE A 63 11.05 4.75 17.96
C PHE A 63 10.81 5.94 18.91
N GLU A 64 11.72 6.90 18.89
CA GLU A 64 11.59 8.19 19.61
C GLU A 64 10.90 9.29 18.79
N THR A 65 10.69 9.04 17.49
CA THR A 65 10.03 9.95 16.55
C THR A 65 9.22 9.14 15.53
N PHE A 66 8.45 9.81 14.66
CA PHE A 66 7.78 9.09 13.58
C PHE A 66 8.81 8.44 12.63
N PRO A 67 8.73 7.12 12.39
CA PRO A 67 9.67 6.42 11.52
C PRO A 67 9.56 6.90 10.07
N LYS A 68 10.72 6.99 9.40
CA LYS A 68 10.79 7.34 7.97
C LYS A 68 10.66 6.12 7.05
N ASN A 69 11.00 4.94 7.55
CA ASN A 69 10.87 3.67 6.84
C ASN A 69 9.76 2.85 7.49
N ILE A 70 8.64 2.68 6.79
CA ILE A 70 7.47 1.96 7.29
C ILE A 70 6.93 1.00 6.22
N SER A 71 6.17 0.00 6.66
CA SER A 71 5.36 -0.84 5.80
C SER A 71 4.04 -1.20 6.47
N LEU A 72 3.03 -1.49 5.65
CA LEU A 72 1.70 -1.89 6.07
C LEU A 72 1.46 -3.33 5.65
N LEU A 73 1.13 -4.21 6.60
CA LEU A 73 0.67 -5.57 6.32
C LEU A 73 -0.84 -5.64 6.56
N VAL A 74 -1.58 -6.19 5.62
CA VAL A 74 -3.04 -6.24 5.65
C VAL A 74 -3.48 -7.68 5.54
N PHE A 75 -4.26 -8.16 6.49
CA PHE A 75 -4.71 -9.54 6.55
C PHE A 75 -6.24 -9.60 6.49
N LYS A 76 -6.77 -10.21 5.41
CA LYS A 76 -8.20 -10.13 5.08
C LYS A 76 -9.06 -11.00 5.99
N GLU A 77 -8.64 -12.22 6.32
CA GLU A 77 -9.37 -13.12 7.21
C GLU A 77 -9.45 -12.56 8.63
N GLU A 78 -8.32 -12.08 9.14
CA GLU A 78 -8.20 -11.47 10.46
C GLU A 78 -8.82 -10.07 10.53
N GLN A 79 -9.02 -9.42 9.37
CA GLN A 79 -9.51 -8.05 9.25
C GLN A 79 -8.63 -7.06 10.03
N LEU A 80 -7.31 -7.19 9.86
CA LEU A 80 -6.31 -6.38 10.55
C LEU A 80 -5.37 -5.71 9.55
N LEU A 81 -4.92 -4.50 9.90
CA LEU A 81 -3.77 -3.85 9.30
C LEU A 81 -2.69 -3.65 10.37
N GLU A 82 -1.49 -4.16 10.13
CA GLU A 82 -0.32 -3.95 10.96
C GLU A 82 0.59 -2.87 10.37
N LEU A 83 0.99 -1.92 11.20
CA LEU A 83 2.00 -0.90 10.89
C LEU A 83 3.34 -1.38 11.43
N TYR A 84 4.33 -1.48 10.54
CA TYR A 84 5.72 -1.74 10.88
C TYR A 84 6.58 -0.51 10.63
N GLY A 85 7.56 -0.29 11.50
CA GLY A 85 8.67 0.62 11.25
C GLY A 85 9.97 -0.17 11.11
N ARG A 86 10.92 0.34 10.34
CA ARG A 86 12.26 -0.25 10.23
C ARG A 86 13.29 0.61 10.97
N GLN A 87 14.00 -0.03 11.88
CA GLN A 87 15.21 0.51 12.53
C GLN A 87 16.37 -0.42 12.19
N GLU A 88 17.46 0.14 11.68
CA GLU A 88 18.58 -0.65 11.12
C GLU A 88 18.07 -1.66 10.07
N GLU A 89 18.36 -2.94 10.25
CA GLU A 89 17.99 -4.02 9.35
C GLU A 89 16.78 -4.84 9.83
N LYS A 90 16.01 -4.35 10.82
CA LYS A 90 14.88 -5.09 11.40
C LYS A 90 13.57 -4.31 11.31
N TRP A 91 12.54 -5.00 10.86
CA TRP A 91 11.16 -4.53 10.98
C TRP A 91 10.66 -4.76 12.40
N GLN A 92 9.93 -3.78 12.94
CA GLN A 92 9.33 -3.83 14.27
C GLN A 92 7.85 -3.47 14.15
N LEU A 93 6.99 -4.33 14.69
CA LEU A 93 5.55 -4.05 14.77
C LEU A 93 5.35 -2.85 15.70
N ILE A 94 4.76 -1.78 15.17
CA ILE A 94 4.39 -0.59 15.95
C ILE A 94 2.97 -0.78 16.48
N LYS A 95 2.02 -1.08 15.59
CA LYS A 95 0.59 -1.12 15.98
C LYS A 95 -0.23 -1.96 15.03
N THR A 96 -1.31 -2.53 15.57
CA THR A 96 -2.33 -3.26 14.82
C THR A 96 -3.65 -2.48 14.85
N TYR A 97 -4.26 -2.31 13.68
CA TYR A 97 -5.53 -1.61 13.46
C TYR A 97 -6.59 -2.60 12.98
N PRO A 98 -7.68 -2.82 13.74
CA PRO A 98 -8.80 -3.62 13.25
C PRO A 98 -9.56 -2.85 12.17
N PHE A 99 -10.07 -3.58 11.18
CA PHE A 99 -10.99 -2.99 10.21
C PHE A 99 -12.31 -2.63 10.91
N THR A 100 -12.94 -1.57 10.42
CA THR A 100 -14.27 -1.15 10.91
C THR A 100 -15.41 -1.74 10.08
N ALA A 101 -15.11 -2.25 8.89
CA ALA A 101 -16.01 -2.98 8.00
C ALA A 101 -15.20 -3.83 7.01
N PHE A 102 -15.82 -4.84 6.44
CA PHE A 102 -15.21 -5.72 5.45
C PHE A 102 -16.18 -5.99 4.29
N SER A 103 -15.66 -6.12 3.08
CA SER A 103 -16.42 -6.54 1.91
C SER A 103 -15.63 -7.54 1.08
N GLY A 104 -16.36 -8.41 0.39
CA GLY A 104 -15.75 -9.45 -0.44
C GLY A 104 -15.50 -10.73 0.34
N LYS A 105 -14.51 -11.49 -0.12
CA LYS A 105 -14.09 -12.80 0.38
C LYS A 105 -12.59 -13.01 0.15
N ILE A 106 -12.04 -14.11 0.64
CA ILE A 106 -10.69 -14.55 0.30
C ILE A 106 -10.57 -14.78 -1.22
N GLY A 107 -9.45 -14.35 -1.79
CA GLY A 107 -9.17 -14.28 -3.22
C GLY A 107 -8.87 -12.86 -3.72
N PRO A 108 -8.12 -12.69 -4.82
CA PRO A 108 -7.73 -11.39 -5.33
C PRO A 108 -8.92 -10.62 -5.95
N LYS A 109 -8.73 -9.31 -6.11
CA LYS A 109 -9.60 -8.44 -6.92
C LYS A 109 -9.32 -8.67 -8.40
N LEU A 110 -10.34 -8.98 -9.18
CA LEU A 110 -10.22 -9.33 -10.60
C LEU A 110 -10.86 -8.32 -11.55
N LYS A 111 -11.83 -7.54 -11.07
CA LYS A 111 -12.51 -6.54 -11.91
C LYS A 111 -13.07 -5.38 -11.12
N ASP A 112 -13.38 -4.30 -11.81
CA ASP A 112 -14.11 -3.20 -11.21
C ASP A 112 -15.48 -3.66 -10.68
N GLY A 113 -15.89 -3.11 -9.53
CA GLY A 113 -17.18 -3.43 -8.90
C GLY A 113 -17.33 -4.84 -8.29
N ASP A 114 -16.29 -5.69 -8.26
CA ASP A 114 -16.35 -7.03 -7.64
C ASP A 114 -16.36 -7.03 -6.10
N ARG A 115 -16.26 -5.84 -5.48
CA ARG A 115 -16.28 -5.62 -4.02
C ARG A 115 -15.12 -6.27 -3.25
N GLN A 116 -14.06 -6.69 -3.94
CA GLN A 116 -12.89 -7.32 -3.33
C GLN A 116 -11.86 -6.28 -2.89
N ILE A 117 -11.28 -6.50 -1.71
CA ILE A 117 -9.94 -6.00 -1.39
C ILE A 117 -8.93 -6.85 -2.18
N PRO A 118 -8.00 -6.24 -2.93
CA PRO A 118 -7.00 -6.99 -3.70
C PRO A 118 -6.06 -7.80 -2.78
N GLU A 119 -5.40 -8.80 -3.33
CA GLU A 119 -4.37 -9.59 -2.63
C GLU A 119 -3.10 -9.50 -3.47
N GLY A 120 -1.97 -9.10 -2.86
CA GLY A 120 -0.72 -8.83 -3.57
C GLY A 120 0.19 -7.86 -2.84
N ILE A 121 1.24 -7.43 -3.54
CA ILE A 121 2.24 -6.48 -3.03
C ILE A 121 2.04 -5.15 -3.77
N TYR A 122 1.84 -4.09 -3.00
CA TYR A 122 1.50 -2.75 -3.47
C TYR A 122 2.36 -1.71 -2.74
N HIS A 123 2.14 -0.44 -3.05
CA HIS A 123 2.67 0.68 -2.28
C HIS A 123 1.62 1.79 -2.17
N ILE A 124 1.85 2.73 -1.26
CA ILE A 124 1.08 3.97 -1.21
C ILE A 124 1.52 4.89 -2.34
N GLU A 125 0.57 5.29 -3.19
CA GLU A 125 0.82 6.25 -4.27
C GLU A 125 0.78 7.69 -3.74
N TYR A 126 -0.28 8.04 -3.01
CA TYR A 126 -0.48 9.37 -2.44
C TYR A 126 -1.43 9.36 -1.25
N LEU A 127 -1.40 10.45 -0.49
CA LEU A 127 -2.33 10.73 0.59
C LEU A 127 -3.41 11.72 0.13
N ASN A 128 -4.65 11.44 0.49
CA ASN A 128 -5.83 12.23 0.15
C ASN A 128 -6.38 12.90 1.42
N PRO A 129 -6.09 14.20 1.64
CA PRO A 129 -6.61 14.96 2.78
C PRO A 129 -8.09 15.38 2.62
N ASN A 130 -8.65 15.31 1.41
CA ASN A 130 -10.02 15.72 1.08
C ASN A 130 -10.93 14.51 0.80
N SER A 131 -10.67 13.39 1.47
CA SER A 131 -11.45 12.17 1.28
C SER A 131 -12.88 12.36 1.75
N SER A 132 -13.86 11.93 0.94
CA SER A 132 -15.26 11.83 1.39
C SER A 132 -15.44 10.84 2.56
N TYR A 133 -14.40 10.09 2.92
CA TYR A 133 -14.32 9.16 4.05
C TYR A 133 -13.34 9.64 5.14
N HIS A 134 -13.31 10.95 5.43
CA HIS A 134 -12.45 11.65 6.41
C HIS A 134 -11.02 11.89 5.92
N LEU A 135 -10.23 10.83 5.76
CA LEU A 135 -8.89 10.85 5.17
C LEU A 135 -8.72 9.56 4.36
N SER A 136 -7.81 9.52 3.40
CA SER A 136 -7.44 8.25 2.77
C SER A 136 -6.02 8.22 2.21
N ALA A 137 -5.53 7.01 1.95
CA ALA A 137 -4.28 6.75 1.25
C ALA A 137 -4.54 5.83 0.07
N LYS A 138 -4.04 6.21 -1.10
CA LYS A 138 -4.20 5.46 -2.35
C LYS A 138 -3.25 4.27 -2.38
N VAL A 139 -3.79 3.07 -2.54
CA VAL A 139 -3.00 1.85 -2.79
C VAL A 139 -2.77 1.71 -4.29
N SER A 140 -1.56 1.31 -4.70
CA SER A 140 -1.12 1.17 -6.09
C SER A 140 -1.72 -0.04 -6.84
N TYR A 141 -3.01 -0.34 -6.61
CA TYR A 141 -3.75 -1.35 -7.36
C TYR A 141 -4.32 -0.73 -8.64
N PRO A 142 -4.28 -1.44 -9.79
CA PRO A 142 -3.61 -2.73 -10.00
C PRO A 142 -2.08 -2.59 -10.08
N ASN A 143 -1.34 -3.63 -9.65
CA ASN A 143 0.10 -3.70 -9.85
C ASN A 143 0.46 -4.44 -11.17
N ASP A 144 1.75 -4.66 -11.42
CA ASP A 144 2.21 -5.35 -12.63
C ASP A 144 1.76 -6.82 -12.70
N PHE A 145 1.67 -7.50 -11.54
CA PHE A 145 1.18 -8.87 -11.47
C PHE A 145 -0.30 -8.92 -11.86
N ASP A 146 -1.12 -8.05 -11.26
CA ASP A 146 -2.56 -7.93 -11.54
C ASP A 146 -2.81 -7.69 -13.03
N ARG A 147 -2.07 -6.75 -13.64
CA ARG A 147 -2.15 -6.45 -15.07
C ARG A 147 -1.76 -7.64 -15.94
N LYS A 148 -0.65 -8.34 -15.61
CA LYS A 148 -0.20 -9.52 -16.36
C LYS A 148 -1.24 -10.64 -16.32
N LYS A 149 -1.80 -10.93 -15.14
CA LYS A 149 -2.84 -11.96 -15.01
C LYS A 149 -4.14 -11.55 -15.69
N ALA A 150 -4.48 -10.27 -15.68
CA ALA A 150 -5.63 -9.78 -16.44
C ALA A 150 -5.44 -9.96 -17.94
N THR A 151 -4.27 -9.63 -18.49
CA THR A 151 -3.97 -9.89 -19.91
C THR A 151 -4.04 -11.39 -20.24
N TYR A 152 -3.46 -12.25 -19.39
CA TYR A 152 -3.52 -13.70 -19.56
C TYR A 152 -4.95 -14.24 -19.62
N GLU A 153 -5.87 -13.66 -18.85
CA GLU A 153 -7.29 -14.05 -18.78
C GLU A 153 -8.21 -13.21 -19.67
N ASN A 154 -7.67 -12.35 -20.54
CA ASN A 154 -8.42 -11.41 -21.36
C ASN A 154 -9.38 -10.48 -20.56
N ARG A 155 -9.03 -10.14 -19.32
CA ARG A 155 -9.74 -9.15 -18.49
C ARG A 155 -9.22 -7.74 -18.80
N THR A 156 -10.13 -6.80 -19.02
CA THR A 156 -9.80 -5.42 -19.44
C THR A 156 -10.19 -4.34 -18.44
N HIS A 157 -11.03 -4.65 -17.45
CA HIS A 157 -11.59 -3.67 -16.49
C HIS A 157 -11.26 -4.07 -15.05
N LEU A 158 -10.03 -3.85 -14.60
CA LEU A 158 -9.61 -4.18 -13.23
C LEU A 158 -10.15 -3.19 -12.19
N GLY A 159 -10.49 -1.98 -12.61
CA GLY A 159 -10.73 -0.84 -11.72
C GLY A 159 -9.42 -0.23 -11.26
N GLY A 160 -9.47 0.45 -10.12
CA GLY A 160 -8.26 1.07 -9.55
C GLY A 160 -8.46 1.66 -8.16
N ASP A 161 -9.69 1.98 -7.75
CA ASP A 161 -9.97 2.74 -6.52
C ASP A 161 -9.92 1.93 -5.24
N ILE A 162 -8.71 1.51 -4.88
CA ILE A 162 -8.39 0.88 -3.60
C ILE A 162 -7.70 1.88 -2.69
N PHE A 163 -8.31 2.11 -1.53
CA PHE A 163 -7.84 3.06 -0.53
C PHE A 163 -7.85 2.44 0.86
N ILE A 164 -6.95 2.91 1.71
CA ILE A 164 -7.06 2.80 3.17
C ILE A 164 -7.72 4.10 3.63
N HIS A 165 -8.82 4.05 4.39
CA HIS A 165 -9.58 5.26 4.70
C HIS A 165 -10.28 5.21 6.08
N GLY A 166 -10.85 6.36 6.47
CA GLY A 166 -11.62 6.51 7.70
C GLY A 166 -13.04 5.93 7.61
N LYS A 167 -13.94 6.33 8.50
CA LYS A 167 -15.32 5.83 8.58
C LYS A 167 -15.41 4.29 8.64
N ASN A 168 -16.60 3.75 8.39
CA ASN A 168 -16.96 2.34 8.64
C ASN A 168 -17.77 1.71 7.50
N LYS A 169 -17.55 2.12 6.25
CA LYS A 169 -18.25 1.58 5.07
C LYS A 169 -17.27 1.33 3.93
N THR A 170 -17.38 0.19 3.27
CA THR A 170 -16.49 -0.18 2.16
C THR A 170 -17.19 -1.06 1.13
N ILE A 171 -16.73 -0.98 -0.12
CA ILE A 171 -17.07 -1.88 -1.23
C ILE A 171 -15.79 -2.36 -1.96
N GLY A 172 -14.70 -2.58 -1.22
CA GLY A 172 -13.42 -3.09 -1.74
C GLY A 172 -12.17 -2.36 -1.21
N CYS A 173 -12.36 -1.33 -0.39
CA CYS A 173 -11.30 -0.61 0.33
C CYS A 173 -11.06 -1.18 1.74
N ILE A 174 -10.04 -0.64 2.42
CA ILE A 174 -9.66 -0.99 3.80
C ILE A 174 -10.08 0.14 4.76
N PRO A 175 -11.21 0.01 5.48
CA PRO A 175 -11.68 1.05 6.40
C PRO A 175 -11.13 0.82 7.82
N LEU A 176 -10.49 1.83 8.41
CA LEU A 176 -9.91 1.76 9.76
C LEU A 176 -10.60 2.67 10.78
N GLY A 177 -11.66 3.37 10.36
CA GLY A 177 -12.27 4.42 11.17
C GLY A 177 -11.39 5.66 11.26
N ASP A 178 -11.98 6.75 11.75
CA ASP A 178 -11.35 8.07 11.68
C ASP A 178 -10.05 8.13 12.50
N LYS A 179 -10.04 7.55 13.71
CA LYS A 179 -8.83 7.49 14.54
C LYS A 179 -7.71 6.68 13.90
N GLY A 180 -8.02 5.53 13.30
CA GLY A 180 -7.03 4.66 12.68
C GLY A 180 -6.39 5.32 11.45
N ILE A 181 -7.20 5.94 10.59
CA ILE A 181 -6.67 6.63 9.42
C ILE A 181 -5.94 7.92 9.80
N GLU A 182 -6.35 8.67 10.83
CA GLU A 182 -5.61 9.84 11.30
C GLU A 182 -4.18 9.46 11.70
N GLU A 183 -4.03 8.39 12.48
CA GLU A 183 -2.71 7.91 12.90
C GLU A 183 -1.85 7.49 11.71
N LEU A 184 -2.37 6.63 10.83
CA LEU A 184 -1.63 6.20 9.65
C LEU A 184 -1.32 7.34 8.69
N PHE A 185 -2.26 8.26 8.45
CA PHE A 185 -2.07 9.38 7.53
C PHE A 185 -0.89 10.24 7.95
N ILE A 186 -0.80 10.56 9.25
CA ILE A 186 0.31 11.33 9.82
C ILE A 186 1.63 10.56 9.72
N ILE A 187 1.65 9.28 10.09
CA ILE A 187 2.89 8.50 10.04
C ILE A 187 3.38 8.34 8.60
N MET A 188 2.47 8.07 7.66
CA MET A 188 2.78 8.00 6.23
C MET A 188 3.25 9.35 5.69
N SER A 189 2.67 10.47 6.11
CA SER A 189 3.10 11.79 5.64
C SER A 189 4.51 12.14 6.11
N HIS A 190 4.92 11.64 7.28
CA HIS A 190 6.31 11.75 7.74
C HIS A 190 7.27 10.80 7.01
N ALA A 191 6.81 9.64 6.54
CA ALA A 191 7.62 8.68 5.78
C ALA A 191 7.78 9.04 4.29
N LEU A 192 6.82 9.78 3.72
CA LEU A 192 6.91 10.30 2.36
C LEU A 192 8.04 11.34 2.20
N PRO A 193 8.70 11.41 1.03
CA PRO A 193 8.40 10.68 -0.22
C PRO A 193 9.01 9.27 -0.30
N GLY A 194 9.48 8.70 0.82
CA GLY A 194 9.95 7.32 0.88
C GLY A 194 8.88 6.31 0.42
N LYS A 195 9.32 5.16 -0.09
CA LYS A 195 8.41 4.10 -0.53
C LYS A 195 7.77 3.44 0.70
N ILE A 196 6.44 3.41 0.74
CA ILE A 196 5.67 2.71 1.77
C ILE A 196 5.04 1.48 1.12
N ASP A 197 5.59 0.30 1.43
CA ASP A 197 5.08 -0.96 0.91
C ASP A 197 3.80 -1.39 1.64
N VAL A 198 2.85 -1.95 0.89
CA VAL A 198 1.59 -2.47 1.39
C VAL A 198 1.43 -3.92 0.91
N VAL A 199 1.55 -4.88 1.83
CA VAL A 199 1.34 -6.29 1.53
C VAL A 199 -0.08 -6.65 1.95
N ILE A 200 -0.93 -7.08 1.00
CA ILE A 200 -2.30 -7.51 1.29
C ILE A 200 -2.39 -9.01 1.09
N SER A 201 -2.62 -9.74 2.18
CA SER A 201 -2.62 -11.19 2.26
C SER A 201 -4.01 -11.73 2.59
N PRO A 202 -4.38 -12.93 2.09
CA PRO A 202 -5.62 -13.58 2.51
C PRO A 202 -5.69 -13.79 4.03
N TRP A 203 -4.60 -14.29 4.63
CA TRP A 203 -4.39 -14.43 6.07
C TRP A 203 -2.91 -14.28 6.41
N ASP A 204 -2.56 -14.33 7.69
CA ASP A 204 -1.17 -14.21 8.13
C ASP A 204 -0.36 -15.48 7.83
N PHE A 205 0.37 -15.48 6.70
CA PHE A 205 1.20 -16.62 6.29
C PHE A 205 2.37 -16.93 7.24
N ARG A 206 2.69 -16.04 8.20
CA ARG A 206 3.69 -16.30 9.25
C ARG A 206 3.14 -17.22 10.34
N LYS A 207 1.81 -17.29 10.48
CA LYS A 207 1.10 -18.14 11.44
C LYS A 207 0.50 -19.38 10.77
N ARG A 208 0.15 -19.27 9.49
CA ARG A 208 -0.54 -20.30 8.71
C ARG A 208 0.08 -20.43 7.32
N GLU A 209 0.84 -21.50 7.09
CA GLU A 209 1.61 -21.64 5.85
C GLU A 209 0.82 -22.12 4.63
N ASP A 210 -0.38 -22.67 4.80
CA ASP A 210 -1.20 -23.11 3.67
C ASP A 210 -1.78 -21.94 2.88
N PHE A 211 -2.06 -22.18 1.60
CA PHE A 211 -2.63 -21.21 0.69
C PHE A 211 -4.11 -21.50 0.43
N PRO A 212 -4.95 -20.48 0.27
CA PRO A 212 -6.34 -20.70 -0.12
C PRO A 212 -6.43 -21.25 -1.54
N GLU A 213 -7.33 -22.22 -1.72
CA GLU A 213 -7.72 -22.68 -3.05
C GLU A 213 -8.75 -21.74 -3.67
N ILE A 214 -8.36 -21.02 -4.72
CA ILE A 214 -9.25 -20.11 -5.45
C ILE A 214 -9.64 -20.76 -6.79
N SER A 215 -10.77 -21.46 -6.80
CA SER A 215 -11.20 -22.32 -7.92
C SER A 215 -11.38 -21.62 -9.27
N TYR A 216 -11.52 -20.29 -9.27
CA TYR A 216 -11.75 -19.48 -10.48
C TYR A 216 -10.49 -18.84 -11.05
N ILE A 217 -9.29 -19.11 -10.49
CA ILE A 217 -7.99 -18.68 -11.05
C ILE A 217 -7.00 -19.84 -11.08
N GLY A 218 -6.22 -19.94 -12.16
CA GLY A 218 -5.16 -20.95 -12.30
C GLY A 218 -3.80 -20.55 -11.70
N TRP A 219 -3.66 -19.30 -11.25
CA TRP A 219 -2.38 -18.69 -10.84
C TRP A 219 -2.33 -18.31 -9.35
N GLY A 220 -3.30 -18.77 -8.54
CA GLY A 220 -3.37 -18.43 -7.11
C GLY A 220 -2.10 -18.79 -6.34
N ARG A 221 -1.54 -19.98 -6.59
CA ARG A 221 -0.28 -20.40 -5.96
C ARG A 221 0.87 -19.43 -6.20
N GLU A 222 1.05 -18.98 -7.44
CA GLU A 222 2.11 -18.03 -7.80
C GLU A 222 1.93 -16.67 -7.10
N LEU A 223 0.68 -16.22 -6.91
CA LEU A 223 0.38 -15.03 -6.12
C LEU A 223 0.75 -15.23 -4.65
N TYR A 224 0.29 -16.32 -4.03
CA TYR A 224 0.47 -16.56 -2.60
C TYR A 224 1.92 -16.84 -2.22
N GLU A 225 2.71 -17.51 -3.08
CA GLU A 225 4.16 -17.65 -2.88
C GLU A 225 4.90 -16.31 -2.94
N GLN A 226 4.42 -15.31 -3.70
CA GLN A 226 5.01 -13.97 -3.69
C GLN A 226 4.65 -13.21 -2.41
N ILE A 227 3.39 -13.27 -1.99
CA ILE A 227 2.92 -12.63 -0.75
C ILE A 227 3.64 -13.24 0.46
N GLN A 228 3.71 -14.58 0.56
CA GLN A 228 4.42 -15.26 1.64
C GLN A 228 5.88 -14.83 1.71
N ARG A 229 6.60 -14.78 0.58
CA ARG A 229 7.99 -14.29 0.54
C ARG A 229 8.13 -12.86 1.02
N ALA A 230 7.18 -11.98 0.70
CA ALA A 230 7.20 -10.59 1.16
C ALA A 230 6.97 -10.45 2.67
N LEU A 231 6.40 -11.46 3.33
CA LEU A 231 6.15 -11.46 4.78
C LEU A 231 7.32 -12.00 5.61
N VAL A 232 8.31 -12.66 4.99
CA VAL A 232 9.42 -13.33 5.70
C VAL A 232 10.27 -12.36 6.53
N ASP A 233 10.36 -11.09 6.10
CA ASP A 233 11.19 -10.09 6.75
C ASP A 233 10.53 -9.45 8.00
N TYR A 234 9.27 -9.80 8.32
CA TYR A 234 8.44 -9.17 9.37
C TYR A 234 8.13 -10.09 10.55
#